data_AF-A0AAW0XDJ6-F1
#
_entry.id   AF-A0AAW0XDJ6-F1
#
_cell.length_a   1.000
_cell.length_b   1.000
_cell.length_c   1.000
_cell.angle_alpha   90.00
_cell.angle_beta   90.00
_cell.angle_gamma   90.00
#
_symmetry.space_group_name_H-M   'P 1'
#
loop_
_entity.id
_entity.type
_entity.pdbx_description
1 polymer ?
#
loop_
_entity_poly.entity_id
_entity_poly.type
_entity_poly.pdbx_seq_one_letter_code
_entity_poly.pdbx_strand_id
1 'polypeptide(L)'
;SSLIRNTTDSVLRSLRMSASLVSGRWSGTLVLSVLVLLQVVPVSAQAKPLDFSQILSSVATNAVGLLFKENEIELLGHYCTLSTRPHFHRWKMYHRATVTCPGWTTAVGRARGFTSPVNAEREATRDMVKKLVENGLVTEEEASHWL
;
A
#
# COMPACT_ATOMS: atom_id res chain seq x y z
N SER A 1 -20.75 -32.71 22.73
CA SER A 1 -21.10 -33.76 21.75
C SER A 1 -20.20 -33.57 20.53
N SER A 2 -19.04 -34.23 20.43
CA SER A 2 -18.84 -35.63 20.06
C SER A 2 -19.03 -35.90 18.56
N LEU A 3 -18.01 -36.54 17.96
CA LEU A 3 -18.01 -37.29 16.69
C LEU A 3 -17.88 -36.37 15.45
N ILE A 4 -17.00 -36.60 14.47
CA ILE A 4 -16.54 -37.87 13.90
C ILE A 4 -15.09 -37.71 13.41
N ARG A 5 -14.17 -38.40 14.11
CA ARG A 5 -12.99 -39.08 13.55
C ARG A 5 -13.54 -40.22 12.68
N ASN A 6 -13.14 -40.35 11.40
CA ASN A 6 -13.10 -41.61 10.62
C ASN A 6 -13.35 -41.38 9.12
N THR A 7 -12.35 -40.97 8.35
CA THR A 7 -12.37 -41.26 6.89
C THR A 7 -10.99 -41.18 6.26
N THR A 8 -10.03 -42.01 6.69
CA THR A 8 -8.80 -42.21 5.87
C THR A 8 -8.09 -43.54 6.12
N ASP A 9 -8.75 -44.50 6.75
CA ASP A 9 -8.23 -45.85 7.00
C ASP A 9 -8.72 -46.91 5.98
N SER A 10 -9.42 -46.51 4.93
CA SER A 10 -10.08 -47.44 3.99
C SER A 10 -9.24 -47.87 2.78
N VAL A 11 -8.04 -47.32 2.57
CA VAL A 11 -7.24 -47.63 1.37
C VAL A 11 -6.29 -48.82 1.59
N LEU A 12 -6.04 -49.21 2.84
CA LEU A 12 -5.06 -50.24 3.21
C LEU A 12 -5.56 -51.69 3.13
N ARG A 13 -6.73 -51.94 2.51
CA ARG A 13 -7.39 -53.27 2.56
C ARG A 13 -7.77 -53.88 1.21
N SER A 14 -7.17 -53.44 0.10
CA SER A 14 -7.47 -54.02 -1.23
C SER A 14 -6.32 -54.81 -1.87
N LEU A 15 -5.14 -54.89 -1.24
CA LEU A 15 -4.01 -55.65 -1.77
C LEU A 15 -3.91 -57.06 -1.16
N ARG A 16 -4.95 -57.87 -1.37
CA ARG A 16 -4.88 -59.34 -1.30
C ARG A 16 -5.76 -59.92 -2.39
N MET A 17 -5.19 -60.18 -3.56
CA MET A 17 -5.73 -61.16 -4.48
C MET A 17 -4.68 -61.60 -5.50
N SER A 18 -4.33 -62.88 -5.39
CA SER A 18 -4.16 -63.81 -6.53
C SER A 18 -2.99 -63.56 -7.49
N ALA A 19 -1.80 -64.03 -7.12
CA ALA A 19 -0.75 -64.35 -8.08
C ALA A 19 -0.88 -65.83 -8.49
N SER A 20 -1.55 -66.09 -9.61
CA SER A 20 -1.51 -67.38 -10.31
C SER A 20 -0.38 -67.35 -11.32
N LEU A 21 0.58 -68.27 -11.20
CA LEU A 21 1.62 -68.52 -12.18
C LEU A 21 1.02 -68.91 -13.54
N VAL A 22 1.39 -68.20 -14.61
CA VAL A 22 1.36 -68.71 -15.98
C VAL A 22 2.72 -68.48 -16.64
N SER A 23 3.26 -69.59 -17.11
CA SER A 23 4.55 -69.79 -17.72
C SER A 23 4.65 -69.23 -19.15
N GLY A 24 5.69 -68.42 -19.38
CA GLY A 24 6.58 -68.50 -20.56
C GLY A 24 6.08 -68.08 -21.94
N ARG A 25 6.49 -66.88 -22.41
CA ARG A 25 7.10 -66.66 -23.76
C ARG A 25 7.71 -65.24 -23.90
N TRP A 26 9.01 -65.12 -23.62
CA TRP A 26 10.07 -64.50 -24.44
C TRP A 26 9.86 -63.08 -25.04
N SER A 27 10.71 -62.16 -24.55
CA SER A 27 11.59 -61.31 -25.37
C SER A 27 11.19 -59.90 -25.85
N GLY A 28 10.08 -59.29 -25.41
CA GLY A 28 9.70 -57.94 -25.90
C GLY A 28 9.50 -56.84 -24.86
N THR A 29 9.14 -57.18 -23.63
CA THR A 29 8.48 -56.22 -22.72
C THR A 29 9.37 -55.64 -21.63
N LEU A 30 10.58 -56.17 -21.42
CA LEU A 30 11.47 -55.69 -20.35
C LEU A 30 12.18 -54.36 -20.68
N VAL A 31 12.24 -53.95 -21.94
CA VAL A 31 12.90 -52.69 -22.33
C VAL A 31 11.96 -51.48 -22.18
N LEU A 32 10.63 -51.69 -22.27
CA LEU A 32 9.67 -50.60 -22.21
C LEU A 32 9.33 -50.14 -20.79
N SER A 33 9.55 -50.96 -19.76
CA SER A 33 9.25 -50.56 -18.37
C SER A 33 10.35 -49.70 -17.73
N VAL A 34 11.59 -49.76 -18.25
CA VAL A 34 12.72 -48.97 -17.72
C VAL A 34 12.73 -47.53 -18.25
N LEU A 35 12.13 -47.27 -19.42
CA LEU A 35 12.17 -45.93 -20.04
C LEU A 35 11.14 -44.94 -19.47
N VAL A 36 10.13 -45.41 -18.73
CA VAL A 36 9.04 -44.54 -18.22
C VAL A 36 9.32 -43.98 -16.82
N LEU A 37 10.33 -44.49 -16.11
CA LEU A 37 10.63 -44.07 -14.72
C LEU A 37 11.65 -42.91 -14.60
N LEU A 38 12.17 -42.36 -15.71
CA LEU A 38 13.29 -41.39 -15.69
C LEU A 38 12.95 -39.94 -16.05
N GLN A 39 11.70 -39.49 -15.85
CA GLN A 39 11.26 -38.13 -16.23
C GLN A 39 10.60 -37.37 -15.07
N VAL A 40 11.05 -37.57 -13.82
CA VAL A 40 10.69 -36.65 -12.73
C VAL A 40 11.75 -35.56 -12.67
N VAL A 41 11.65 -34.55 -13.55
CA VAL A 41 12.48 -33.35 -13.44
C VAL A 41 11.96 -32.54 -12.25
N PRO A 42 12.73 -32.32 -11.17
CA PRO A 42 12.30 -31.43 -10.11
C PRO A 42 12.33 -30.00 -10.68
N VAL A 43 11.15 -29.43 -10.94
CA VAL A 43 11.03 -28.00 -11.21
C VAL A 43 11.38 -27.28 -9.93
N SER A 44 12.64 -26.88 -9.78
CA SER A 44 13.04 -25.94 -8.75
C SER A 44 12.42 -24.59 -9.11
N ALA A 45 11.21 -24.34 -8.63
CA ALA A 45 10.63 -23.01 -8.65
C ALA A 45 11.54 -22.12 -7.80
N GLN A 46 12.42 -21.34 -8.46
CA GLN A 46 13.11 -20.24 -7.81
C GLN A 46 12.06 -19.17 -7.50
N ALA A 47 11.33 -19.37 -6.40
CA ALA A 47 10.59 -18.30 -5.77
C ALA A 47 11.64 -17.31 -5.26
N LYS A 48 11.92 -16.27 -6.05
CA LYS A 48 12.61 -15.08 -5.53
C LYS A 48 11.86 -14.69 -4.26
N PRO A 49 12.52 -14.56 -3.10
CA PRO A 49 11.83 -14.12 -1.89
C PRO A 49 11.14 -12.81 -2.23
N LEU A 50 9.81 -12.76 -2.06
CA LEU A 50 9.03 -11.55 -2.29
C LEU A 50 9.59 -10.49 -1.37
N ASP A 51 10.32 -9.52 -1.93
CA ASP A 51 10.84 -8.40 -1.18
C ASP A 51 9.69 -7.42 -0.94
N PHE A 52 8.92 -7.69 0.11
CA PHE A 52 7.76 -6.90 0.51
C PHE A 52 8.11 -5.42 0.71
N SER A 53 9.37 -5.09 1.00
CA SER A 53 9.82 -3.70 1.16
C SER A 53 9.71 -2.90 -0.15
N GLN A 54 10.04 -3.52 -1.30
CA GLN A 54 9.97 -2.88 -2.61
C GLN A 54 8.52 -2.72 -3.07
N ILE A 55 7.69 -3.74 -2.83
CA ILE A 55 6.27 -3.72 -3.18
C ILE A 55 5.52 -2.67 -2.34
N LEU A 56 5.77 -2.60 -1.03
CA LEU A 56 5.19 -1.56 -0.17
C LEU A 56 5.63 -0.16 -0.62
N SER A 57 6.91 0.01 -0.94
CA SER A 57 7.44 1.33 -1.32
C SER A 57 6.79 1.86 -2.61
N SER A 58 6.62 1.02 -3.63
CA SER A 58 6.07 1.42 -4.93
C SER A 58 4.55 1.65 -4.89
N VAL A 59 3.82 0.92 -4.04
CA VAL A 59 2.37 1.15 -3.83
C VAL A 59 2.17 2.41 -2.97
N ALA A 60 3.00 2.61 -1.94
CA ALA A 60 2.93 3.80 -1.09
C ALA A 60 3.21 5.09 -1.89
N THR A 61 4.20 5.11 -2.78
CA THR A 61 4.52 6.32 -3.55
C THR A 61 3.44 6.73 -4.54
N ASN A 62 2.80 5.76 -5.21
CA ASN A 62 1.71 6.05 -6.16
C ASN A 62 0.42 6.45 -5.43
N ALA A 63 0.10 5.80 -4.29
CA ALA A 63 -1.06 6.17 -3.48
C ALA A 63 -0.91 7.56 -2.84
N VAL A 64 0.30 7.95 -2.43
CA VAL A 64 0.57 9.26 -1.81
C VAL A 64 0.34 10.43 -2.77
N GLY A 65 0.56 10.22 -4.07
CA GLY A 65 0.21 11.22 -5.10
C GLY A 65 -1.29 11.49 -5.19
N LEU A 66 -2.13 10.46 -4.97
CA LEU A 66 -3.59 10.57 -4.94
C LEU A 66 -4.13 11.24 -3.66
N LEU A 67 -3.32 11.26 -2.59
CA LEU A 67 -3.68 11.91 -1.33
C LEU A 67 -3.38 13.42 -1.35
N PHE A 68 -2.97 13.96 -2.49
CA PHE A 68 -2.92 15.39 -2.71
C PHE A 68 -4.34 15.96 -2.67
N LYS A 69 -4.59 16.87 -1.73
CA LYS A 69 -5.89 17.54 -1.60
C LYS A 69 -5.68 19.02 -1.85
N GLU A 70 -6.48 19.56 -2.76
CA GLU A 70 -6.52 20.98 -3.05
C GLU A 70 -7.97 21.45 -2.87
N ASN A 71 -8.16 22.50 -2.07
CA ASN A 71 -9.47 23.07 -1.79
C ASN A 71 -9.42 24.57 -2.05
N GLU A 72 -10.46 25.07 -2.69
CA GLU A 72 -10.72 26.50 -2.72
C GLU A 72 -11.33 26.91 -1.38
N ILE A 73 -10.81 27.99 -0.80
CA ILE A 73 -11.27 28.56 0.46
C ILE A 73 -11.42 30.07 0.29
N GLU A 74 -12.28 30.66 1.10
CA GLU A 74 -12.36 32.11 1.24
C GLU A 74 -11.62 32.51 2.53
N LEU A 75 -10.62 33.38 2.39
CA LEU A 75 -9.88 33.91 3.52
C LEU A 75 -9.97 35.43 3.47
N LEU A 76 -10.56 36.02 4.52
CA LEU A 76 -10.71 37.48 4.65
C LEU A 76 -11.42 38.13 3.44
N GLY A 77 -12.43 37.46 2.88
CA GLY A 77 -13.18 37.96 1.72
C GLY A 77 -12.52 37.72 0.36
N HIS A 78 -11.39 37.02 0.33
CA HIS A 78 -10.65 36.75 -0.90
C HIS A 78 -10.56 35.26 -1.22
N TYR A 79 -10.60 34.93 -2.51
CA TYR A 79 -10.44 33.57 -3.01
C TYR A 79 -8.99 33.11 -2.86
N CYS A 80 -8.82 31.98 -2.19
CA CYS A 80 -7.53 31.37 -1.94
C CYS A 80 -7.60 29.87 -2.21
N THR A 81 -6.42 29.28 -2.40
CA THR A 81 -6.22 27.86 -2.61
C THR A 81 -5.44 27.29 -1.44
N LEU A 82 -6.02 26.28 -0.79
CA LEU A 82 -5.40 25.51 0.29
C LEU A 82 -5.00 24.13 -0.25
N SER A 83 -3.71 23.87 -0.20
CA SER A 83 -3.08 22.69 -0.79
C SER A 83 -2.40 21.86 0.29
N THR A 84 -2.85 20.61 0.49
CA THR A 84 -2.34 19.68 1.50
C THR A 84 -1.71 18.46 0.82
N ARG A 85 -0.46 18.14 1.19
CA ARG A 85 0.27 16.98 0.65
C ARG A 85 0.80 16.11 1.78
N PRO A 86 0.57 14.78 1.77
CA PRO A 86 1.27 13.88 2.65
C PRO A 86 2.71 13.66 2.18
N HIS A 87 3.56 13.29 3.11
CA HIS A 87 4.96 12.95 2.92
C HIS A 87 5.36 11.92 3.98
N PHE A 88 5.94 10.81 3.55
CA PHE A 88 6.45 9.78 4.45
C PHE A 88 7.88 10.10 4.89
N HIS A 89 8.13 10.04 6.20
CA HIS A 89 9.45 10.17 6.80
C HIS A 89 9.59 9.21 7.99
N ARG A 90 10.69 8.44 8.03
CA ARG A 90 10.99 7.49 9.12
C ARG A 90 9.79 6.61 9.50
N TRP A 91 9.13 6.02 8.49
CA TRP A 91 7.96 5.16 8.67
C TRP A 91 6.72 5.84 9.28
N LYS A 92 6.69 7.18 9.31
CA LYS A 92 5.53 7.97 9.73
C LYS A 92 5.03 8.84 8.58
N MET A 93 3.73 9.03 8.50
CA MET A 93 3.11 9.98 7.58
C MET A 93 3.05 11.36 8.25
N TYR A 94 3.57 12.35 7.54
CA TYR A 94 3.44 13.75 7.89
C TYR A 94 2.71 14.48 6.76
N HIS A 95 2.14 15.62 7.10
CA HIS A 95 1.40 16.49 6.20
C HIS A 95 2.09 17.85 6.16
N ARG A 96 2.10 18.41 4.96
CA ARG A 96 2.41 19.80 4.72
C ARG A 96 1.22 20.46 4.06
N ALA A 97 0.93 21.70 4.45
CA ALA A 97 -0.10 22.50 3.84
C ALA A 97 0.47 23.83 3.33
N THR A 98 -0.17 24.40 2.32
CA THR A 98 0.20 25.67 1.71
C THR A 98 -1.07 26.43 1.35
N VAL A 99 -1.11 27.71 1.69
CA VAL A 99 -2.20 28.62 1.32
C VAL A 99 -1.64 29.67 0.37
N THR A 100 -2.35 29.91 -0.73
CA THR A 100 -2.03 30.94 -1.72
C THR A 100 -3.29 31.68 -2.13
N CYS A 101 -3.24 33.00 -2.26
CA CYS A 101 -4.40 33.80 -2.67
C CYS A 101 -4.08 34.55 -3.97
N PRO A 102 -4.27 33.90 -5.13
CA PRO A 102 -3.90 34.48 -6.42
C PRO A 102 -4.71 35.75 -6.70
N GLY A 103 -4.04 36.78 -7.24
CA GLY A 103 -4.67 38.07 -7.55
C GLY A 103 -4.83 39.02 -6.35
N TRP A 104 -4.71 38.53 -5.12
CA TRP A 104 -4.80 39.37 -3.91
C TRP A 104 -3.43 39.67 -3.29
N THR A 105 -2.62 38.64 -3.03
CA THR A 105 -1.31 38.80 -2.38
C THR A 105 -0.28 37.81 -2.94
N THR A 106 1.00 38.18 -2.84
CA THR A 106 2.13 37.28 -3.13
C THR A 106 2.60 36.52 -1.87
N ALA A 107 2.03 36.82 -0.70
CA ALA A 107 2.29 36.08 0.52
C ALA A 107 1.83 34.62 0.38
N VAL A 108 2.55 33.72 1.05
CA VAL A 108 2.25 32.28 1.02
C VAL A 108 2.34 31.73 2.43
N GLY A 109 1.22 31.20 2.91
CA GLY A 109 1.11 30.48 4.17
C GLY A 109 1.64 29.05 4.02
N ARG A 110 2.44 28.56 4.98
CA ARG A 110 3.06 27.23 4.91
C ARG A 110 3.13 26.59 6.29
N ALA A 111 2.82 25.30 6.33
CA ALA A 111 3.00 24.46 7.51
C ALA A 111 3.52 23.08 7.11
N ARG A 112 4.39 22.48 7.94
CA ARG A 112 5.04 21.19 7.65
C ARG A 112 5.26 20.41 8.96
N GLY A 113 5.33 19.09 8.86
CA GLY A 113 5.71 18.23 9.99
C GLY A 113 4.55 17.85 10.92
N PHE A 114 3.30 18.02 10.47
CA PHE A 114 2.12 17.64 11.25
C PHE A 114 1.70 16.22 10.92
N THR A 115 1.32 15.43 11.91
CA THR A 115 0.75 14.09 11.70
C THR A 115 -0.72 14.14 11.27
N SER A 116 -1.40 15.26 11.51
CA SER A 116 -2.78 15.50 11.10
C SER A 116 -2.83 16.49 9.92
N PRO A 117 -3.58 16.21 8.85
CA PRO A 117 -3.75 17.14 7.73
C PRO A 117 -4.47 18.41 8.18
N VAL A 118 -5.50 18.31 9.03
CA VAL A 118 -6.26 19.46 9.53
C VAL A 118 -5.37 20.42 10.34
N ASN A 119 -4.46 19.87 11.15
CA ASN A 119 -3.51 20.71 11.88
C ASN A 119 -2.54 21.41 10.92
N ALA A 120 -2.06 20.72 9.87
CA ALA A 120 -1.24 21.36 8.85
C ALA A 120 -2.00 22.51 8.18
N GLU A 121 -3.25 22.28 7.78
CA GLU A 121 -4.12 23.28 7.15
C GLU A 121 -4.31 24.51 8.03
N ARG A 122 -4.71 24.30 9.30
CA ARG A 122 -4.91 25.39 10.27
C ARG A 122 -3.64 26.21 10.47
N GLU A 123 -2.49 25.57 10.68
CA GLU A 123 -1.24 26.29 10.89
C GLU A 123 -0.75 27.00 9.62
N ALA A 124 -1.04 26.48 8.42
CA ALA A 124 -0.73 27.17 7.17
C ALA A 124 -1.62 28.41 6.98
N THR A 125 -2.89 28.34 7.34
CA THR A 125 -3.80 29.50 7.35
C THR A 125 -3.34 30.54 8.36
N ARG A 126 -2.98 30.12 9.58
CA ARG A 126 -2.43 31.01 10.60
C ARG A 126 -1.15 31.72 10.13
N ASP A 127 -0.24 30.98 9.51
CA ASP A 127 0.99 31.53 8.94
C ASP A 127 0.71 32.51 7.79
N MET A 128 -0.31 32.26 6.95
CA MET A 128 -0.76 33.26 5.96
C MET A 128 -1.23 34.53 6.65
N VAL A 129 -2.15 34.43 7.61
CA VAL A 129 -2.73 35.60 8.28
C VAL A 129 -1.66 36.43 8.98
N LYS A 130 -0.71 35.79 9.67
CA LYS A 130 0.44 36.50 10.26
C LYS A 130 1.19 37.34 9.23
N LYS A 131 1.51 36.75 8.08
CA LYS A 131 2.20 37.47 6.99
C LYS A 131 1.37 38.60 6.40
N LEU A 132 0.05 38.45 6.34
CA LEU A 132 -0.82 39.52 5.87
C LEU A 132 -0.81 40.71 6.82
N VAL A 133 -0.83 40.47 8.13
CA VAL A 133 -0.68 41.51 9.16
C VAL A 133 0.70 42.16 9.08
N GLU A 134 1.76 41.36 9.00
CA GLU A 134 3.14 41.86 8.87
C GLU A 134 3.35 42.72 7.61
N ASN A 135 2.65 42.42 6.53
CA ASN A 135 2.69 43.19 5.28
C ASN A 135 1.71 44.37 5.26
N GLY A 136 0.96 44.62 6.33
CA GLY A 136 -0.02 45.71 6.42
C GLY A 136 -1.22 45.56 5.48
N LEU A 137 -1.49 44.34 5.00
CA LEU A 137 -2.63 44.05 4.12
C LEU A 137 -3.94 43.82 4.90
N VAL A 138 -3.82 43.48 6.18
CA VAL A 138 -4.91 43.12 7.09
C VAL A 138 -4.56 43.66 8.47
N THR A 139 -5.52 44.20 9.21
CA THR A 139 -5.26 44.71 10.57
C THR A 139 -5.24 43.59 11.61
N GLU A 140 -4.69 43.86 12.80
CA GLU A 140 -4.68 42.86 13.89
C GLU A 140 -6.11 42.53 14.35
N GLU A 141 -7.02 43.51 14.31
CA GLU A 141 -8.44 43.34 14.64
C GLU A 141 -9.12 42.38 13.66
N GLU A 142 -8.88 42.55 12.35
CA GLU A 142 -9.41 41.68 11.30
C GLU A 142 -8.81 40.26 11.37
N ALA A 143 -7.55 40.15 11.79
CA ALA A 143 -6.83 38.89 11.92
C ALA A 143 -7.15 38.11 13.20
N SER A 144 -7.72 38.76 14.22
CA SER A 144 -7.90 38.20 15.57
C SER A 144 -8.65 36.87 15.61
N HIS A 145 -9.62 36.66 14.72
CA HIS A 145 -10.39 35.41 14.63
C HIS A 145 -9.55 34.21 14.11
N TRP A 146 -8.36 34.47 13.54
CA TRP A 146 -7.53 33.46 12.88
C TRP A 146 -6.19 33.18 13.59
N LEU A 147 -5.83 34.00 14.59
CA LEU A 147 -4.55 33.93 15.31
C LEU A 147 -4.68 33.29 16.69
#